data_AF-A0A2R5L473-F1
#
_entry.id   AF-A0A2R5L473-F1
#
_cell.length_a   1.000
_cell.length_b   1.000
_cell.length_c   1.000
_cell.angle_alpha   90.00
_cell.angle_beta   90.00
_cell.angle_gamma   90.00
#
_symmetry.space_group_name_H-M   'P 1'
#
loop_
_entity.id
_entity.type
_entity.pdbx_description
1 polymer ?
#
loop_
_entity_poly.entity_id
_entity_poly.type
_entity_poly.pdbx_seq_one_letter_code
_entity_poly.pdbx_strand_id
1 'polypeptide(L)'
;GAALGVIDTTALDADASCRLKLDDGPCRALIPRWYNNFTTGKCEEFDYGGCDGNANNFHTMQECEDTCKFVPKKACTLEPDGGPCRALITRWHFNETDGKCKKFYYGGCSGNDNNFKTRRECEDSCRRTKQLKVNNYTNINYKVDCEPQPFEGNCKYGSKRFFYNASKEACQDLKNGTCATGTNKYAEKSKCFMACFGHPGSNITEQKFSKHNYYKGETDKRKPALKTKQY
;
A
#
# COMPACT_ATOMS: atom_id res chain seq x y z
N GLY A 1 -22.34 -8.75 -21.17
CA GLY A 1 -22.26 -9.52 -19.93
C GLY A 1 -21.09 -8.99 -19.12
N ALA A 2 -21.34 -8.49 -17.92
CA ALA A 2 -20.30 -7.93 -17.05
C ALA A 2 -19.51 -9.08 -16.40
N ALA A 3 -18.17 -8.98 -16.43
CA ALA A 3 -17.29 -9.89 -15.72
C ALA A 3 -17.33 -9.57 -14.21
N LEU A 4 -17.79 -10.52 -13.41
CA LEU A 4 -17.67 -10.49 -11.94
C LEU A 4 -16.20 -10.73 -11.59
N GLY A 5 -15.59 -9.74 -10.93
CA GLY A 5 -14.21 -9.83 -10.45
C GLY A 5 -14.07 -10.89 -9.36
N VAL A 6 -12.99 -11.68 -9.45
CA VAL A 6 -12.65 -12.71 -8.47
C VAL A 6 -12.34 -12.03 -7.13
N ILE A 7 -13.20 -12.26 -6.14
CA ILE A 7 -12.94 -11.95 -4.74
C ILE A 7 -11.84 -12.90 -4.24
N ASP A 8 -10.75 -12.33 -3.75
CA ASP A 8 -9.64 -13.05 -3.12
C ASP A 8 -10.14 -13.68 -1.81
N THR A 9 -10.52 -14.96 -1.87
CA THR A 9 -11.13 -15.70 -0.77
C THR A 9 -10.20 -15.82 0.44
N THR A 10 -8.88 -15.72 0.24
CA THR A 10 -7.87 -15.82 1.31
C THR A 10 -7.95 -14.68 2.33
N ALA A 11 -8.38 -13.49 1.91
CA ALA A 11 -8.50 -12.33 2.79
C ALA A 11 -9.76 -12.38 3.67
N LEU A 12 -10.80 -13.09 3.23
CA LEU A 12 -12.05 -13.29 4.01
C LEU A 12 -11.85 -14.33 5.10
N ASP A 13 -11.11 -15.40 4.82
CA ASP A 13 -10.83 -16.48 5.77
C ASP A 13 -9.86 -16.04 6.89
N ALA A 14 -8.92 -15.14 6.58
CA ALA A 14 -8.01 -14.54 7.55
C ALA A 14 -8.73 -13.63 8.56
N ASP A 15 -9.70 -12.80 8.11
CA ASP A 15 -10.47 -11.92 9.00
C ASP A 15 -11.31 -12.72 10.01
N ALA A 16 -11.90 -13.83 9.57
CA ALA A 16 -12.64 -14.73 10.44
C ALA A 16 -11.74 -15.39 11.50
N SER A 17 -10.56 -15.87 11.10
CA SER A 17 -9.61 -16.56 11.98
C SER A 17 -9.11 -15.64 13.09
N CYS A 18 -8.71 -14.41 12.75
CA CYS A 18 -8.22 -13.42 13.71
C CYS A 18 -9.28 -12.95 14.73
N ARG A 19 -10.57 -13.24 14.53
CA ARG A 19 -11.67 -12.91 15.45
C ARG A 19 -12.00 -14.04 16.43
N LEU A 20 -11.44 -15.24 16.23
CA LEU A 20 -11.60 -16.36 17.14
C LEU A 20 -10.90 -16.07 18.47
N LYS A 21 -11.39 -16.67 19.56
CA LYS A 21 -10.68 -16.65 20.84
C LYS A 21 -9.43 -17.52 20.75
N LEU A 22 -8.46 -17.29 21.62
CA LEU A 22 -7.38 -18.26 21.81
C LEU A 22 -7.97 -19.61 22.22
N ASP A 23 -7.32 -20.69 21.78
CA ASP A 23 -7.71 -22.07 22.08
C ASP A 23 -6.44 -22.90 22.21
N ASP A 24 -6.13 -23.32 23.44
CA ASP A 24 -4.98 -24.12 23.78
C ASP A 24 -5.18 -25.62 23.47
N GLY A 25 -6.41 -26.04 23.16
CA GLY A 25 -6.75 -27.43 22.89
C GLY A 25 -6.65 -28.33 24.14
N PRO A 26 -6.98 -29.63 24.00
CA PRO A 26 -7.04 -30.55 25.14
C PRO A 26 -5.67 -31.15 25.53
N CYS A 27 -4.65 -31.01 24.67
CA CYS A 27 -3.31 -31.48 24.97
C CYS A 27 -2.59 -30.56 25.98
N ARG A 28 -1.49 -31.04 26.57
CA ARG A 28 -0.83 -30.39 27.72
C ARG A 28 0.63 -30.00 27.49
N ALA A 29 1.04 -29.81 26.24
CA ALA A 29 2.33 -29.20 25.95
C ALA A 29 2.30 -27.70 26.26
N LEU A 30 3.47 -27.10 26.46
CA LEU A 30 3.63 -25.65 26.62
C LEU A 30 4.41 -25.15 25.40
N ILE A 31 3.70 -24.97 24.28
CA ILE A 31 4.28 -24.52 23.03
C ILE A 31 3.95 -23.03 22.86
N PRO A 32 4.93 -22.12 22.98
CA PRO A 32 4.69 -20.70 22.77
C PRO A 32 4.15 -20.43 21.37
N ARG A 33 3.00 -19.77 21.29
CA ARG A 33 2.33 -19.37 20.05
C ARG A 33 1.78 -17.96 20.19
N TRP A 34 1.41 -17.36 19.08
CA TRP A 34 0.85 -16.02 19.02
C TRP A 34 -0.60 -16.08 18.56
N TYR A 35 -1.46 -15.23 19.11
CA TYR A 35 -2.84 -15.07 18.64
C TYR A 35 -3.21 -13.59 18.59
N ASN A 36 -4.15 -13.22 17.71
CA ASN A 36 -4.71 -11.88 17.70
C ASN A 36 -5.77 -11.75 18.79
N ASN A 37 -5.47 -10.96 19.82
CA ASN A 37 -6.46 -10.53 20.78
C ASN A 37 -7.33 -9.43 20.12
N PHE A 38 -8.47 -9.84 19.56
CA PHE A 38 -9.40 -8.94 18.87
C PHE A 38 -9.96 -7.82 19.77
N THR A 39 -9.92 -7.98 21.09
CA THR A 39 -10.34 -6.93 22.04
C THR A 39 -9.31 -5.81 22.10
N THR A 40 -8.03 -6.14 22.29
CA THR A 40 -6.94 -5.15 22.39
C THR A 40 -6.44 -4.70 21.01
N GLY A 41 -6.64 -5.53 19.99
CA GLY A 41 -6.10 -5.39 18.64
C GLY A 41 -4.63 -5.72 18.53
N LYS A 42 -4.09 -6.53 19.45
CA LYS A 42 -2.66 -6.86 19.51
C LYS A 42 -2.45 -8.36 19.31
N CYS A 43 -1.32 -8.71 18.74
CA CYS A 43 -0.81 -10.06 18.78
C CYS A 43 -0.16 -10.30 20.15
N GLU A 44 -0.63 -11.33 20.84
CA GLU A 44 -0.22 -11.69 22.20
C GLU A 44 0.21 -13.15 22.21
N GLU A 45 1.17 -13.50 23.08
CA GLU A 45 1.68 -14.87 23.23
C GLU A 45 0.74 -15.70 24.12
N PHE A 46 0.61 -17.00 23.84
CA PHE A 46 -0.09 -17.97 24.67
C PHE A 46 0.56 -19.36 24.59
N ASP A 47 0.32 -20.20 25.60
CA ASP A 47 0.78 -21.59 25.63
C ASP A 47 -0.22 -22.48 24.88
N TYR A 48 0.17 -22.98 23.70
CA TYR A 48 -0.62 -23.94 22.95
C TYR A 48 -0.34 -25.37 23.42
N GLY A 49 -1.41 -26.11 23.73
CA GLY A 49 -1.39 -27.48 24.25
C GLY A 49 -0.81 -28.52 23.29
N GLY A 50 -0.70 -28.20 22.00
CA GLY A 50 -0.02 -29.03 20.99
C GLY A 50 -0.93 -29.92 20.15
N CYS A 51 -2.24 -29.91 20.39
CA CYS A 51 -3.23 -30.54 19.51
C CYS A 51 -4.54 -29.76 19.52
N ASP A 52 -5.37 -29.98 18.50
CA ASP A 52 -6.61 -29.24 18.22
C ASP A 52 -6.39 -27.72 18.22
N GLY A 53 -7.25 -26.94 18.86
CA GLY A 53 -7.22 -25.49 18.80
C GLY A 53 -7.95 -24.92 17.59
N ASN A 54 -7.61 -23.69 17.22
CA ASN A 54 -8.20 -23.02 16.07
C ASN A 54 -7.17 -22.21 15.27
N ALA A 55 -7.63 -21.57 14.19
CA ALA A 55 -6.79 -20.86 13.23
C ALA A 55 -6.19 -19.54 13.75
N ASN A 56 -6.61 -19.02 14.91
CA ASN A 56 -5.97 -17.88 15.58
C ASN A 56 -4.73 -18.33 16.37
N ASN A 57 -3.80 -18.99 15.69
CA ASN A 57 -2.63 -19.62 16.29
C ASN A 57 -1.46 -19.54 15.31
N PHE A 58 -0.50 -18.67 15.61
CA PHE A 58 0.63 -18.33 14.76
C PHE A 58 1.95 -18.70 15.44
N HIS A 59 2.96 -19.04 14.65
CA HIS A 59 4.27 -19.43 15.17
C HIS A 59 5.09 -18.23 15.64
N THR A 60 4.87 -17.06 15.04
CA THR A 60 5.62 -15.84 15.35
C THR A 60 4.71 -14.64 15.50
N MET A 61 5.14 -13.65 16.28
CA MET A 61 4.45 -12.35 16.39
C MET A 61 4.23 -11.71 15.02
N GLN A 62 5.25 -11.74 14.16
CA GLN A 62 5.20 -11.15 12.82
C GLN A 62 4.14 -11.81 11.93
N GLU A 63 4.02 -13.14 11.98
CA GLU A 63 3.00 -13.88 11.23
C GLU A 63 1.57 -13.49 11.67
N CYS A 64 1.36 -13.38 12.99
CA CYS A 64 0.10 -12.89 13.53
C CYS A 64 -0.20 -11.45 13.08
N GLU A 65 0.79 -10.56 13.17
CA GLU A 65 0.61 -9.16 12.77
C GLU A 65 0.33 -9.06 11.28
N ASP A 66 1.04 -9.78 10.42
CA ASP A 66 0.83 -9.73 8.98
C ASP A 66 -0.53 -10.30 8.56
N THR A 67 -1.00 -11.34 9.24
CA THR A 67 -2.30 -11.96 8.99
C THR A 67 -3.45 -11.07 9.51
N CYS A 68 -3.31 -10.54 10.72
CA CYS A 68 -4.40 -9.87 11.45
C CYS A 68 -4.32 -8.34 11.44
N LYS A 69 -3.32 -7.73 10.79
CA LYS A 69 -3.10 -6.27 10.76
C LYS A 69 -4.32 -5.46 10.38
N PHE A 70 -5.19 -5.96 9.50
CA PHE A 70 -6.34 -5.20 9.01
C PHE A 70 -7.66 -5.52 9.72
N VAL A 71 -7.66 -6.46 10.66
CA VAL A 71 -8.85 -6.87 11.40
C VAL A 71 -9.10 -5.85 12.50
N PRO A 72 -10.13 -5.00 12.46
CA PRO A 72 -10.34 -3.91 13.43
C PRO A 72 -10.40 -4.43 14.88
N LYS A 73 -10.28 -3.57 15.90
CA LYS A 73 -10.58 -4.00 17.28
C LYS A 73 -12.08 -4.24 17.43
N LYS A 74 -12.48 -5.11 18.36
CA LYS A 74 -13.90 -5.34 18.69
C LYS A 74 -14.67 -4.04 18.92
N ALA A 75 -14.11 -3.12 19.71
CA ALA A 75 -14.74 -1.83 19.97
C ALA A 75 -15.09 -1.08 18.68
N CYS A 76 -14.24 -1.16 17.65
CA CYS A 76 -14.41 -0.46 16.39
C CYS A 76 -15.47 -1.07 15.48
N THR A 77 -15.99 -2.27 15.78
CA THR A 77 -17.04 -2.94 14.99
C THR A 77 -18.41 -2.87 15.65
N LEU A 78 -18.52 -2.19 16.80
CA LEU A 78 -19.80 -1.99 17.49
C LEU A 78 -20.49 -0.74 16.95
N GLU A 79 -21.81 -0.71 16.94
CA GLU A 79 -22.55 0.54 16.75
C GLU A 79 -22.37 1.47 17.97
N PRO A 80 -22.43 2.81 17.81
CA PRO A 80 -22.35 3.71 18.95
C PRO A 80 -23.53 3.52 19.90
N ASP A 81 -23.25 3.37 21.19
CA ASP A 81 -24.28 3.24 22.23
C ASP A 81 -24.25 4.44 23.19
N GLY A 82 -25.34 5.21 23.19
CA GLY A 82 -25.53 6.36 24.06
C GLY A 82 -25.79 5.98 25.52
N GLY A 83 -26.23 4.75 25.79
CA GLY A 83 -26.68 4.32 27.11
C GLY A 83 -28.00 4.97 27.55
N PRO A 84 -28.51 4.61 28.76
CA PRO A 84 -29.83 5.03 29.23
C PRO A 84 -29.85 6.42 29.88
N CYS A 85 -28.69 6.97 30.25
CA CYS A 85 -28.60 8.31 30.83
C CYS A 85 -28.86 9.40 29.77
N ARG A 86 -29.21 10.62 30.20
CA ARG A 86 -29.75 11.69 29.33
C ARG A 86 -28.85 12.92 29.18
N ALA A 87 -27.57 12.84 29.54
CA ALA A 87 -26.64 13.92 29.27
C ALA A 87 -26.33 14.00 27.76
N LEU A 88 -26.03 15.20 27.25
CA LEU A 88 -25.65 15.40 25.85
C LEU A 88 -24.13 15.52 25.70
N ILE A 89 -23.43 14.45 26.05
CA ILE A 89 -21.97 14.48 26.02
C ILE A 89 -21.48 14.10 24.63
N THR A 90 -20.89 15.05 23.91
CA THR A 90 -20.32 14.78 22.58
C THR A 90 -19.12 13.84 22.71
N ARG A 91 -19.20 12.71 22.03
CA ARG A 91 -18.14 11.69 21.95
C ARG A 91 -17.88 11.31 20.49
N TRP A 92 -16.84 10.53 20.24
CA TRP A 92 -16.47 10.03 18.93
C TRP A 92 -16.65 8.52 18.90
N HIS A 93 -17.17 8.00 17.79
CA HIS A 93 -17.25 6.57 17.53
C HIS A 93 -16.68 6.30 16.14
N PHE A 94 -16.18 5.10 15.91
CA PHE A 94 -15.81 4.62 14.60
C PHE A 94 -17.05 4.11 13.87
N ASN A 95 -17.26 4.58 12.64
CA ASN A 95 -18.27 4.04 11.73
C ASN A 95 -17.55 3.10 10.76
N GLU A 96 -17.80 1.80 10.88
CA GLU A 96 -17.13 0.75 10.09
C GLU A 96 -17.48 0.85 8.60
N THR A 97 -18.74 1.16 8.27
CA THR A 97 -19.21 1.31 6.89
C THR A 97 -18.44 2.39 6.13
N ASP A 98 -18.23 3.54 6.77
CA ASP A 98 -17.55 4.69 6.16
C ASP A 98 -16.04 4.70 6.40
N GLY A 99 -15.55 3.84 7.29
CA GLY A 99 -14.17 3.82 7.77
C GLY A 99 -13.73 5.13 8.45
N LYS A 100 -14.66 5.82 9.13
CA LYS A 100 -14.44 7.18 9.66
C LYS A 100 -14.91 7.31 11.11
N CYS A 101 -14.16 8.10 11.88
CA CYS A 101 -14.61 8.54 13.19
C CYS A 101 -15.64 9.67 13.06
N LYS A 102 -16.82 9.49 13.65
CA LYS A 102 -17.93 10.45 13.66
C LYS A 102 -18.31 10.81 15.09
N LYS A 103 -18.98 11.96 15.26
CA LYS A 103 -19.51 12.38 16.56
C LYS A 103 -20.84 11.69 16.85
N PHE A 104 -21.09 11.37 18.11
CA PHE A 104 -22.39 10.96 18.63
C PHE A 104 -22.63 11.54 20.03
N TYR A 105 -23.87 11.41 20.53
CA TYR A 105 -24.22 11.83 21.89
C TYR A 105 -24.20 10.63 22.83
N TYR A 106 -23.33 10.71 23.85
CA TYR A 106 -23.28 9.77 24.94
C TYR A 106 -24.05 10.31 26.15
N GLY A 107 -24.96 9.48 26.67
CA GLY A 107 -25.85 9.77 27.77
C GLY A 107 -25.17 9.98 29.13
N GLY A 108 -23.92 9.54 29.26
CA GLY A 108 -23.10 9.69 30.47
C GLY A 108 -23.02 8.46 31.38
N CYS A 109 -23.69 7.37 31.04
CA CYS A 109 -23.55 6.08 31.74
C CYS A 109 -23.80 4.90 30.79
N SER A 110 -23.29 3.72 31.17
CA SER A 110 -23.34 2.49 30.35
C SER A 110 -22.75 2.74 28.95
N GLY A 111 -23.34 2.18 27.90
CA GLY A 111 -22.79 2.25 26.55
C GLY A 111 -21.85 1.08 26.26
N ASN A 112 -21.08 1.23 25.19
CA ASN A 112 -20.06 0.27 24.79
C ASN A 112 -18.73 0.97 24.48
N ASP A 113 -17.73 0.16 24.13
CA ASP A 113 -16.35 0.62 23.93
C ASP A 113 -16.13 1.45 22.65
N ASN A 114 -17.12 1.53 21.75
CA ASN A 114 -17.06 2.45 20.59
C ASN A 114 -17.37 3.90 21.01
N ASN A 115 -16.65 4.39 22.01
CA ASN A 115 -16.92 5.64 22.70
C ASN A 115 -15.60 6.30 23.12
N PHE A 116 -15.10 7.17 22.26
CA PHE A 116 -13.83 7.87 22.42
C PHE A 116 -14.06 9.34 22.79
N LYS A 117 -13.19 9.90 23.63
CA LYS A 117 -13.32 11.31 24.05
C LYS A 117 -12.95 12.25 22.92
N THR A 118 -11.99 11.88 22.09
CA THR A 118 -11.47 12.71 21.00
C THR A 118 -11.50 11.97 19.66
N ARG A 119 -11.53 12.75 18.58
CA ARG A 119 -11.40 12.20 17.22
C ARG A 119 -10.12 11.39 17.09
N ARG A 120 -9.01 11.95 17.57
CA ARG A 120 -7.68 11.33 17.48
C ARG A 120 -7.63 9.98 18.19
N GLU A 121 -8.19 9.89 19.40
CA GLU A 121 -8.27 8.63 20.14
C GLU A 121 -9.05 7.54 19.38
N CYS A 122 -10.17 7.92 18.75
CA CYS A 122 -10.92 7.02 17.86
C CYS A 122 -10.08 6.62 16.65
N GLU A 123 -9.40 7.57 16.00
CA GLU A 123 -8.59 7.30 14.81
C GLU A 123 -7.40 6.40 15.16
N ASP A 124 -6.66 6.68 16.23
CA ASP A 124 -5.52 5.89 16.68
C ASP A 124 -5.94 4.47 17.12
N SER A 125 -7.17 4.31 17.64
CA SER A 125 -7.69 3.01 18.05
C SER A 125 -8.25 2.17 16.90
N CYS A 126 -8.90 2.82 15.93
CA CYS A 126 -9.75 2.14 14.94
C CYS A 126 -9.32 2.33 13.48
N ARG A 127 -8.63 3.42 13.13
CA ARG A 127 -8.01 3.54 11.80
C ARG A 127 -6.75 2.69 11.80
N ARG A 128 -6.94 1.41 11.54
CA ARG A 128 -5.89 0.66 10.86
C ARG A 128 -5.98 1.11 9.43
N THR A 129 -4.95 1.78 8.93
CA THR A 129 -4.84 2.01 7.49
C THR A 129 -4.90 0.63 6.84
N LYS A 130 -6.09 0.24 6.33
CA LYS A 130 -6.12 -0.30 4.99
C LYS A 130 -5.32 0.74 4.22
N GLN A 131 -4.04 0.47 4.00
CA GLN A 131 -3.56 0.70 2.67
C GLN A 131 -4.64 0.01 1.83
N LEU A 132 -5.56 0.83 1.30
CA LEU A 132 -6.14 0.54 0.01
C LEU A 132 -4.99 -0.12 -0.75
N LYS A 133 -5.26 -1.14 -1.54
CA LYS A 133 -4.34 -1.42 -2.64
C LYS A 133 -4.29 -0.20 -3.60
N VAL A 134 -4.04 1.04 -3.13
CA VAL A 134 -2.87 1.79 -3.58
C VAL A 134 -1.71 0.84 -3.34
N ASN A 135 -1.51 -0.06 -4.32
CA ASN A 135 -0.20 -0.42 -4.81
C ASN A 135 0.89 -0.08 -3.80
N ASN A 136 1.37 -1.07 -3.06
CA ASN A 136 2.71 -1.04 -2.46
C ASN A 136 3.75 -1.00 -3.59
N TYR A 137 3.71 0.09 -4.35
CA TYR A 137 4.75 0.65 -5.17
C TYR A 137 5.08 2.01 -4.59
N THR A 138 5.40 2.06 -3.30
CA THR A 138 6.47 2.97 -2.87
C THR A 138 7.79 2.24 -3.06
N ASN A 139 8.27 2.27 -4.31
CA ASN A 139 9.67 2.24 -4.75
C ASN A 139 10.69 1.34 -4.00
N ILE A 140 10.44 0.03 -3.91
CA ILE A 140 11.56 -0.93 -3.91
C ILE A 140 11.83 -1.39 -5.35
N ASN A 141 10.79 -1.70 -6.13
CA ASN A 141 10.91 -2.14 -7.52
C ASN A 141 11.55 -1.09 -8.45
N TYR A 142 11.25 0.18 -8.22
CA TYR A 142 11.82 1.31 -8.96
C TYR A 142 13.34 1.44 -8.79
N LYS A 143 13.87 1.21 -7.59
CA LYS A 143 15.33 1.23 -7.42
C LYS A 143 15.97 -0.01 -8.06
N VAL A 144 15.29 -1.16 -8.03
CA VAL A 144 15.75 -2.41 -8.67
C VAL A 144 15.84 -2.27 -10.19
N ASP A 145 14.96 -1.49 -10.82
CA ASP A 145 15.03 -1.21 -12.27
C ASP A 145 16.09 -0.18 -12.66
N CYS A 146 16.69 0.49 -11.69
CA CYS A 146 17.64 1.58 -11.91
C CYS A 146 19.01 1.29 -11.26
N GLU A 147 19.17 0.08 -10.73
CA GLU A 147 20.38 -0.50 -10.16
C GLU A 147 20.52 -1.97 -10.67
N PRO A 148 21.72 -2.54 -10.75
CA PRO A 148 23.03 -1.92 -10.53
C PRO A 148 23.43 -0.95 -11.68
N GLN A 149 24.50 -0.19 -11.46
CA GLN A 149 25.07 0.68 -12.50
C GLN A 149 25.81 -0.15 -13.56
N PRO A 150 25.80 0.23 -14.85
CA PRO A 150 26.59 -0.43 -15.87
C PRO A 150 28.10 -0.36 -15.57
N PHE A 151 28.85 -1.39 -15.95
CA PHE A 151 30.30 -1.45 -15.81
C PHE A 151 30.99 -1.44 -17.18
N GLU A 152 32.26 -1.04 -17.23
CA GLU A 152 33.06 -1.07 -18.46
C GLU A 152 33.50 -2.49 -18.80
N GLY A 153 33.35 -2.90 -20.05
CA GLY A 153 33.72 -4.24 -20.50
C GLY A 153 33.47 -4.45 -21.99
N ASN A 154 33.93 -5.56 -22.56
CA ASN A 154 33.89 -5.78 -24.01
C ASN A 154 32.49 -6.18 -24.55
N CYS A 155 31.44 -5.48 -24.13
CA CYS A 155 30.07 -5.70 -24.57
C CYS A 155 29.80 -5.04 -25.94
N LYS A 156 29.23 -5.82 -26.85
CA LYS A 156 28.72 -5.36 -28.15
C LYS A 156 27.20 -5.27 -28.08
N TYR A 157 26.60 -4.12 -28.39
CA TYR A 157 25.16 -3.99 -28.54
C TYR A 157 24.80 -3.45 -29.93
N GLY A 158 23.70 -3.97 -30.51
CA GLY A 158 23.26 -3.63 -31.86
C GLY A 158 22.22 -2.49 -31.95
N SER A 159 21.72 -1.98 -30.83
CA SER A 159 20.69 -0.91 -30.79
C SER A 159 21.00 0.12 -29.71
N LYS A 160 20.64 1.39 -29.95
CA LYS A 160 20.79 2.48 -28.96
C LYS A 160 20.01 2.11 -27.68
N ARG A 161 20.68 2.19 -26.52
CA ARG A 161 20.10 1.90 -25.19
C ARG A 161 20.40 3.02 -24.21
N PHE A 162 19.62 3.09 -23.14
CA PHE A 162 19.74 4.08 -22.07
C PHE A 162 19.78 3.41 -20.70
N PHE A 163 20.37 4.06 -19.70
CA PHE A 163 20.37 3.62 -18.30
C PHE A 163 20.25 4.82 -17.36
N TYR A 164 19.80 4.59 -16.13
CA TYR A 164 19.77 5.59 -15.08
C TYR A 164 21.12 5.67 -14.35
N ASN A 165 21.72 6.85 -14.39
CA ASN A 165 22.94 7.17 -13.65
C ASN A 165 22.56 7.83 -12.32
N ALA A 166 22.76 7.10 -11.22
CA ALA A 166 22.41 7.58 -9.88
C ALA A 166 23.26 8.79 -9.43
N SER A 167 24.55 8.82 -9.77
CA SER A 167 25.45 9.93 -9.41
C SER A 167 25.11 11.24 -10.13
N LYS A 168 24.47 11.14 -11.30
CA LYS A 168 24.08 12.30 -12.11
C LYS A 168 22.58 12.57 -12.08
N GLU A 169 21.82 11.74 -11.37
CA GLU A 169 20.36 11.74 -11.32
C GLU A 169 19.77 11.96 -12.73
N ALA A 170 20.19 11.13 -13.70
CA ALA A 170 19.81 11.32 -15.10
C ALA A 170 19.84 10.01 -15.90
N CYS A 171 18.93 9.89 -16.87
CA CYS A 171 18.96 8.84 -17.89
C CYS A 171 19.96 9.18 -19.01
N GLN A 172 20.94 8.30 -19.25
CA GLN A 172 22.06 8.51 -20.17
C GLN A 172 22.18 7.39 -21.22
N ASP A 173 22.85 7.68 -22.33
CA ASP A 173 23.11 6.71 -23.40
C ASP A 173 24.14 5.67 -22.94
N LEU A 174 23.88 4.39 -23.18
CA LEU A 174 24.86 3.31 -22.95
C LEU A 174 25.93 3.37 -24.06
N LYS A 175 27.22 3.45 -23.71
CA LYS A 175 28.33 3.54 -24.68
C LYS A 175 28.88 2.18 -25.08
N ASN A 176 29.42 2.07 -26.30
CA ASN A 176 29.96 0.81 -26.84
C ASN A 176 31.13 0.37 -25.96
N GLY A 177 31.15 -0.89 -25.53
CA GLY A 177 32.07 -1.33 -24.48
C GLY A 177 31.62 -1.03 -23.05
N THR A 178 30.34 -0.73 -22.83
CA THR A 178 29.73 -0.66 -21.49
C THR A 178 28.67 -1.75 -21.36
N CYS A 179 28.76 -2.53 -20.30
CA CYS A 179 27.90 -3.66 -19.98
C CYS A 179 26.84 -3.21 -18.96
N ALA A 180 25.57 -3.17 -19.38
CA ALA A 180 24.46 -2.97 -18.46
C ALA A 180 23.94 -4.32 -17.95
N THR A 181 23.84 -4.46 -16.62
CA THR A 181 23.30 -5.64 -15.94
C THR A 181 21.98 -5.32 -15.23
N GLY A 182 21.19 -6.35 -14.99
CA GLY A 182 19.85 -6.20 -14.40
C GLY A 182 18.89 -5.46 -15.33
N THR A 183 17.92 -4.76 -14.72
CA THR A 183 16.83 -4.08 -15.41
C THR A 183 17.12 -2.60 -15.72
N ASN A 184 18.27 -2.07 -15.30
CA ASN A 184 18.77 -0.72 -15.62
C ASN A 184 19.27 -0.56 -17.06
N LYS A 185 18.42 -0.93 -18.04
CA LYS A 185 18.70 -0.85 -19.48
C LYS A 185 17.41 -0.71 -20.29
N TYR A 186 17.23 0.45 -20.91
CA TYR A 186 16.02 0.85 -21.59
C TYR A 186 16.24 1.06 -23.09
N ALA A 187 15.24 0.73 -23.90
CA ALA A 187 15.27 0.99 -25.35
C ALA A 187 15.10 2.48 -25.70
N GLU A 188 14.41 3.23 -24.83
CA GLU A 188 14.10 4.65 -25.04
C GLU A 188 14.41 5.45 -23.77
N LYS A 189 14.83 6.71 -23.95
CA LYS A 189 15.15 7.61 -22.84
C LYS A 189 13.92 7.92 -21.98
N SER A 190 12.75 8.08 -22.60
CA SER A 190 11.46 8.29 -21.93
C SER A 190 11.08 7.12 -21.01
N LYS A 191 11.31 5.88 -21.46
CA LYS A 191 11.07 4.67 -20.65
C LYS A 191 11.98 4.61 -19.43
N CYS A 192 13.26 4.98 -19.58
CA CYS A 192 14.16 5.15 -18.44
C CYS A 192 13.65 6.22 -17.47
N PHE A 193 13.21 7.38 -17.99
CA PHE A 193 12.70 8.45 -17.13
C PHE A 193 11.46 8.03 -16.34
N MET A 194 10.49 7.41 -17.01
CA MET A 194 9.27 6.93 -16.35
C MET A 194 9.57 5.86 -15.30
N ALA A 195 10.48 4.93 -15.62
CA ALA A 195 10.86 3.85 -14.73
C ALA A 195 11.74 4.31 -13.55
N CYS A 196 12.52 5.39 -13.71
CA CYS A 196 13.55 5.82 -12.75
C CYS A 196 13.40 7.24 -12.19
N PHE A 197 12.31 7.96 -12.47
CA PHE A 197 11.93 9.24 -11.82
C PHE A 197 10.51 9.25 -11.20
N GLY A 198 9.62 8.35 -11.61
CA GLY A 198 8.27 8.21 -11.04
C GLY A 198 7.27 9.23 -11.60
N HIS A 199 5.98 8.96 -11.42
CA HIS A 199 4.89 9.80 -11.94
C HIS A 199 4.90 11.23 -11.36
N PRO A 200 4.36 12.23 -12.10
CA PRO A 200 4.34 13.64 -11.70
C PRO A 200 3.47 13.79 -10.45
N GLY A 201 4.11 13.97 -9.29
CA GLY A 201 3.44 13.99 -7.99
C GLY A 201 4.36 13.69 -6.81
N SER A 202 5.56 13.14 -7.05
CA SER A 202 6.65 13.19 -6.07
C SER A 202 7.29 14.57 -6.09
N ASN A 203 7.50 15.13 -4.90
CA ASN A 203 7.96 16.50 -4.66
C ASN A 203 9.47 16.63 -4.99
N ILE A 204 9.84 16.40 -6.24
CA ILE A 204 11.14 16.77 -6.82
C ILE A 204 10.90 18.14 -7.45
N THR A 205 11.52 19.16 -6.88
CA THR A 205 11.34 20.59 -7.18
C THR A 205 11.09 20.87 -8.67
N GLU A 206 9.97 21.54 -8.95
CA GLU A 206 9.43 21.95 -10.27
C GLU A 206 10.36 22.83 -11.13
N GLN A 207 11.65 22.97 -10.83
CA GLN A 207 12.54 23.92 -11.50
C GLN A 207 13.35 23.36 -12.67
N LYS A 208 13.33 22.05 -12.95
CA LYS A 208 14.06 21.48 -14.12
C LYS A 208 13.19 21.04 -15.31
N PHE A 209 11.87 21.07 -15.19
CA PHE A 209 10.96 20.63 -16.27
C PHE A 209 10.67 21.68 -17.35
N SER A 210 11.12 22.93 -17.20
CA SER A 210 10.81 23.98 -18.18
C SER A 210 11.73 24.05 -19.41
N LYS A 211 12.64 23.09 -19.66
CA LYS A 211 13.62 23.24 -20.77
C LYS A 211 13.74 22.14 -21.81
N HIS A 212 12.91 21.09 -21.84
CA HIS A 212 12.93 20.15 -22.97
C HIS A 212 11.54 19.90 -23.55
N ASN A 213 11.23 20.69 -24.59
CA ASN A 213 10.22 20.41 -25.59
C ASN A 213 10.39 19.00 -26.14
N TYR A 214 9.43 18.11 -25.93
CA TYR A 214 9.34 16.89 -26.73
C TYR A 214 7.90 16.38 -26.77
N TYR A 215 7.02 17.08 -27.50
CA TYR A 215 5.91 16.50 -28.30
C TYR A 215 5.28 17.62 -29.16
N LYS A 216 5.82 17.84 -30.35
CA LYS A 216 5.13 18.29 -31.58
C LYS A 216 6.03 17.77 -32.70
N GLY A 217 5.82 16.54 -33.17
CA GLY A 217 4.69 16.21 -34.05
C GLY A 217 5.26 16.21 -35.45
N GLU A 218 5.69 15.04 -35.92
CA GLU A 218 6.07 14.80 -37.31
C GLU A 218 4.86 15.11 -38.21
N THR A 219 5.05 16.00 -39.19
CA THR A 219 4.24 15.98 -40.41
C THR A 219 5.16 16.09 -41.61
N ASP A 220 5.05 15.03 -42.41
CA ASP A 220 5.60 14.73 -43.72
C ASP A 220 5.71 15.95 -44.66
N LYS A 221 6.88 16.12 -45.28
CA LYS A 221 7.14 17.11 -46.34
C LYS A 221 7.20 16.42 -47.68
N ARG A 222 6.07 16.42 -48.41
CA ARG A 222 6.06 16.45 -49.87
C ARG A 222 5.10 17.55 -50.35
N LYS A 223 5.68 18.61 -50.93
CA LYS A 223 5.04 19.67 -51.77
C LYS A 223 4.41 19.04 -53.05
N PRO A 224 3.58 19.74 -53.87
CA PRO A 224 3.47 21.21 -54.02
C PRO A 224 2.05 21.83 -54.23
N ALA A 225 2.00 23.14 -53.96
CA ALA A 225 1.30 24.25 -54.64
C ALA A 225 -0.13 24.11 -55.19
N LEU A 226 -1.02 25.00 -54.73
CA LEU A 226 -1.98 25.71 -55.60
C LEU A 226 -2.31 27.11 -55.05
N LYS A 227 -2.46 28.03 -56.01
CA LYS A 227 -2.47 29.49 -55.93
C LYS A 227 -3.82 30.07 -55.49
N THR A 228 -3.77 31.31 -54.95
CA THR A 228 -4.75 32.43 -55.12
C THR A 228 -6.20 32.18 -54.64
N LYS A 229 -6.97 33.14 -54.11
CA LYS A 229 -7.10 34.57 -54.43
C LYS A 229 -7.87 35.27 -53.29
N GLN A 230 -7.60 36.57 -53.16
CA GLN A 230 -8.47 37.61 -52.59
C GLN A 230 -9.95 37.44 -52.99
N TYR A 231 -10.86 37.78 -52.08
CA TYR A 231 -11.71 38.99 -52.16
C TYR A 231 -12.09 39.43 -50.74
#